data_AF-A0A2I0T9N2-F1
#
_entry.id   AF-A0A2I0T9N2-F1
#
_cell.length_a   1.000
_cell.length_b   1.000
_cell.length_c   1.000
_cell.angle_alpha   90.00
_cell.angle_beta   90.00
_cell.angle_gamma   90.00
#
_symmetry.space_group_name_H-M   'P 1'
#
loop_
_entity.id
_entity.type
_entity.pdbx_description
1 polymer ?
#
loop_
_entity_poly.entity_id
_entity_poly.type
_entity_poly.pdbx_seq_one_letter_code
_entity_poly.pdbx_strand_id
1 'polypeptide(L)'
;MTTTGTDMNCERCQCHREDKRTAILYTLLSQNLNHSRGGRSPAQQRCLCHQRRTVCLRTPHVTCQAAFNVLVKTISFMRNLPSFYVLPQEDQLLLLDSCWVPLFLLGLAQEMVTFEVMETPAPSMLKKILLDGQSEGQEPERTQPTLAAVQQLQCCLNTFWSLDVSPKEYAYLRGAILFNPGECST
;
A
#
# COMPACT_ATOMS: atom_id res chain seq x y z
N MET A 1 25.89 27.52 0.29
CA MET A 1 25.35 26.40 1.09
C MET A 1 24.16 25.85 0.32
N THR A 2 24.29 24.60 -0.12
CA THR A 2 23.39 23.87 -1.02
C THR A 2 22.11 23.46 -0.29
N THR A 3 20.94 23.82 -0.83
CA THR A 3 19.67 23.18 -0.49
C THR A 3 19.15 22.44 -1.73
N THR A 4 19.30 21.13 -1.66
CA THR A 4 18.82 20.14 -2.62
C THR A 4 17.29 20.07 -2.57
N GLY A 5 16.64 20.47 -3.66
CA GLY A 5 15.25 20.08 -3.92
C GLY A 5 15.19 18.57 -4.13
N THR A 6 14.40 17.87 -3.33
CA THR A 6 14.04 16.48 -3.57
C THR A 6 12.95 16.46 -4.64
N ASP A 7 13.38 16.55 -5.90
CA ASP A 7 12.58 16.15 -7.04
C ASP A 7 12.21 14.67 -6.87
N MET A 8 10.96 14.42 -6.49
CA MET A 8 10.33 13.10 -6.39
C MET A 8 10.12 12.54 -7.79
N ASN A 9 11.22 12.12 -8.40
CA ASN A 9 11.23 11.52 -9.71
C ASN A 9 10.75 10.07 -9.57
N CYS A 10 9.59 9.76 -10.16
CA CYS A 10 9.11 8.40 -10.36
C CYS A 10 10.19 7.64 -11.12
N GLU A 11 10.98 6.81 -10.42
CA GLU A 11 12.02 5.98 -11.05
C GLU A 11 11.37 5.11 -12.13
N ARG A 12 11.54 5.56 -13.38
CA ARG A 12 11.02 4.94 -14.59
C ARG A 12 11.48 3.48 -14.59
N CYS A 13 10.54 2.54 -14.60
CA CYS A 13 10.88 1.13 -14.74
C CYS A 13 11.72 0.88 -16.01
N GLN A 14 12.84 0.17 -15.85
CA GLN A 14 13.71 -0.31 -16.93
C GLN A 14 13.18 -1.56 -17.65
N CYS A 15 11.91 -1.92 -17.49
CA CYS A 15 11.27 -3.04 -18.17
C CYS A 15 11.20 -2.86 -19.70
N HIS A 16 11.56 -1.67 -20.22
CA HIS A 16 11.75 -1.43 -21.65
C HIS A 16 13.21 -1.57 -22.10
N ARG A 17 14.18 -1.75 -21.20
CA ARG A 17 15.61 -1.70 -21.54
C ARG A 17 16.24 -3.07 -21.77
N GLU A 18 15.59 -4.16 -21.33
CA GLU A 18 16.24 -5.48 -21.33
C GLU A 18 15.34 -6.63 -21.79
N ASP A 19 14.39 -6.35 -22.69
CA ASP A 19 13.61 -7.40 -23.38
C ASP A 19 13.82 -7.40 -24.89
N LYS A 20 15.10 -7.26 -25.30
CA LYS A 20 15.53 -7.45 -26.69
C LYS A 20 16.15 -8.84 -26.94
N ARG A 21 16.06 -9.79 -26.00
CA ARG A 21 16.77 -11.08 -26.10
C ARG A 21 15.93 -12.34 -26.13
N THR A 22 14.61 -12.26 -26.23
CA THR A 22 13.78 -13.41 -26.69
C THR A 22 12.78 -13.04 -27.78
N ALA A 23 13.03 -11.93 -28.48
CA ALA A 23 12.25 -11.46 -29.62
C ALA A 23 12.49 -12.23 -30.93
N ILE A 24 13.18 -13.38 -30.93
CA ILE A 24 13.52 -14.05 -32.19
C ILE A 24 12.30 -14.78 -32.76
N LEU A 25 11.63 -15.61 -31.94
CA LEU A 25 10.50 -16.43 -32.43
C LEU A 25 9.25 -15.60 -32.75
N TYR A 26 8.90 -14.66 -31.88
CA TYR A 26 7.70 -13.83 -32.03
C TYR A 26 7.82 -12.82 -33.18
N THR A 27 9.02 -12.27 -33.43
CA THR A 27 9.25 -11.33 -34.54
C THR A 27 9.26 -12.05 -35.88
N LEU A 28 9.81 -13.26 -35.96
CA LEU A 28 9.76 -14.09 -37.16
C LEU A 28 8.33 -14.52 -37.51
N LEU A 29 7.51 -14.83 -36.50
CA LEU A 29 6.09 -15.19 -36.69
C LEU A 29 5.19 -13.99 -37.01
N SER A 30 5.53 -12.78 -36.52
CA SER A 30 4.73 -11.56 -36.74
C SER A 30 5.03 -10.83 -38.05
N GLN A 31 6.20 -11.03 -38.67
CA GLN A 31 6.55 -10.39 -39.95
C GLN A 31 5.68 -10.85 -41.13
N ASN A 32 4.95 -11.95 -40.99
CA ASN A 32 4.11 -12.49 -42.04
C ASN A 32 2.63 -12.07 -41.96
N LEU A 33 2.23 -11.28 -40.95
CA LEU A 33 0.79 -11.07 -40.68
C LEU A 33 0.28 -9.63 -40.67
N ASN A 34 1.11 -8.58 -40.63
CA ASN A 34 0.56 -7.23 -40.47
C ASN A 34 1.27 -6.14 -41.32
N HIS A 35 1.00 -6.16 -42.63
CA HIS A 35 0.81 -4.92 -43.36
C HIS A 35 -0.54 -4.33 -42.92
N SER A 36 -0.57 -3.44 -41.92
CA SER A 36 -1.57 -2.37 -41.81
C SER A 36 -1.30 -1.46 -40.60
N ARG A 37 -1.29 -0.18 -40.92
CA ARG A 37 -0.95 1.01 -40.16
C ARG A 37 -1.91 1.28 -39.00
N GLY A 38 -1.40 1.77 -37.87
CA GLY A 38 -2.21 2.32 -36.78
C GLY A 38 -1.37 2.98 -35.70
N GLY A 39 -1.04 4.26 -35.88
CA GLY A 39 -0.33 5.05 -34.89
C GLY A 39 -1.20 5.33 -33.66
N ARG A 40 -0.64 5.16 -32.47
CA ARG A 40 -1.18 5.71 -31.21
C ARG A 40 -0.04 6.24 -30.34
N SER A 41 -0.30 7.43 -29.78
CA SER A 41 0.59 8.27 -29.00
C SER A 41 1.04 7.65 -27.65
N PRO A 42 2.18 8.08 -27.08
CA PRO A 42 2.75 7.51 -25.86
C PRO A 42 2.22 8.21 -24.61
N ALA A 43 0.99 7.89 -24.19
CA ALA A 43 0.48 8.29 -22.89
C ALA A 43 0.46 7.08 -21.95
N GLN A 44 1.45 7.04 -21.05
CA GLN A 44 1.46 6.30 -19.76
C GLN A 44 0.84 4.89 -19.78
N GLN A 45 1.45 3.96 -20.51
CA GLN A 45 1.29 2.55 -20.17
C GLN A 45 2.01 2.28 -18.84
N ARG A 46 1.24 2.22 -17.75
CA ARG A 46 1.73 1.74 -16.45
C ARG A 46 2.20 0.30 -16.63
N CYS A 47 3.49 0.04 -16.42
CA CYS A 47 4.02 -1.33 -16.48
C CYS A 47 3.32 -2.20 -15.41
N LEU A 48 3.12 -3.49 -15.69
CA LEU A 48 2.75 -4.47 -14.66
C LEU A 48 3.89 -4.75 -13.66
N CYS A 49 5.07 -4.20 -13.91
CA CYS A 49 6.27 -4.38 -13.13
C CYS A 49 6.15 -3.82 -11.70
N HIS A 50 5.49 -2.67 -11.55
CA HIS A 50 5.32 -1.98 -10.26
C HIS A 50 4.27 -2.67 -9.40
N GLN A 51 3.28 -3.29 -10.06
CA GLN A 51 2.21 -4.04 -9.42
C GLN A 51 2.64 -5.45 -8.98
N ARG A 52 3.71 -5.99 -9.57
CA ARG A 52 4.26 -7.33 -9.24
C ARG A 52 5.49 -7.28 -8.33
N ARG A 53 6.02 -6.09 -8.04
CA ARG A 53 7.12 -5.91 -7.10
C ARG A 53 6.58 -5.96 -5.68
N THR A 54 6.99 -7.01 -4.98
CA THR A 54 6.68 -7.17 -3.57
C THR A 54 7.76 -6.51 -2.74
N VAL A 55 7.37 -6.04 -1.57
CA VAL A 55 8.24 -5.26 -0.73
C VAL A 55 8.19 -5.72 0.71
N CYS A 56 9.28 -5.51 1.43
CA CYS A 56 9.37 -5.82 2.85
C CYS A 56 9.84 -4.60 3.63
N LEU A 57 9.45 -4.53 4.90
CA LEU A 57 9.94 -3.48 5.80
C LEU A 57 11.44 -3.63 5.99
N ARG A 58 12.17 -2.51 5.95
CA ARG A 58 13.60 -2.47 6.27
C ARG A 58 13.86 -2.79 7.73
N THR A 59 13.00 -2.29 8.60
CA THR A 59 13.07 -2.42 10.07
C THR A 59 11.75 -2.95 10.63
N PRO A 60 11.37 -4.20 10.29
CA PRO A 60 10.04 -4.74 10.57
C PRO A 60 9.67 -4.67 12.05
N HIS A 61 10.59 -4.98 12.97
CA HIS A 61 10.31 -4.93 14.40
C HIS A 61 9.95 -3.51 14.88
N VAL A 62 10.70 -2.48 14.44
CA VAL A 62 10.50 -1.10 14.86
C VAL A 62 9.20 -0.55 14.29
N THR A 63 8.98 -0.71 12.97
CA THR A 63 7.78 -0.20 12.32
C THR A 63 6.53 -0.91 12.82
N CYS A 64 6.56 -2.24 12.99
CA CYS A 64 5.43 -3.00 13.53
C CYS A 64 5.14 -2.62 14.99
N GLN A 65 6.16 -2.38 15.81
CA GLN A 65 5.96 -1.95 17.20
C GLN A 65 5.31 -0.55 17.26
N ALA A 66 5.78 0.40 16.44
CA ALA A 66 5.17 1.73 16.37
C ALA A 66 3.71 1.65 15.90
N ALA A 67 3.45 0.90 14.81
CA ALA A 67 2.10 0.65 14.32
C ALA A 67 1.22 -0.02 15.39
N PHE A 68 1.72 -1.03 16.09
CA PHE A 68 0.97 -1.69 17.17
C PHE A 68 0.60 -0.73 18.29
N ASN A 69 1.52 0.14 18.71
CA ASN A 69 1.24 1.15 19.74
C ASN A 69 0.12 2.10 19.29
N VAL A 70 0.14 2.55 18.04
CA VAL A 70 -0.94 3.38 17.45
C VAL A 70 -2.26 2.63 17.41
N LEU A 71 -2.24 1.34 17.05
CA LEU A 71 -3.44 0.51 17.02
C LEU A 71 -4.06 0.37 18.42
N VAL A 72 -3.24 0.06 19.43
CA VAL A 72 -3.71 -0.03 20.83
C VAL A 72 -4.32 1.29 21.29
N LYS A 73 -3.68 2.42 20.99
CA LYS A 73 -4.22 3.76 21.29
C LYS A 73 -5.54 4.02 20.55
N THR A 74 -5.66 3.57 19.30
CA THR A 74 -6.87 3.71 18.48
C THR A 74 -8.04 2.94 19.09
N ILE A 75 -7.84 1.65 19.40
CA ILE A 75 -8.87 0.81 20.04
C ILE A 75 -9.22 1.34 21.43
N SER A 76 -8.22 1.76 22.21
CA SER A 76 -8.46 2.35 23.54
C SER A 76 -9.27 3.65 23.44
N PHE A 77 -8.96 4.51 22.46
CA PHE A 77 -9.73 5.72 22.20
C PHE A 77 -11.20 5.39 21.92
N MET A 78 -11.47 4.47 20.98
CA MET A 78 -12.84 4.11 20.62
C MET A 78 -13.65 3.54 21.79
N ARG A 79 -13.04 2.63 22.56
CA ARG A 79 -13.71 1.98 23.71
C ARG A 79 -13.96 2.92 24.89
N ASN A 80 -13.14 3.97 25.05
CA ASN A 80 -13.24 4.90 26.16
C ASN A 80 -14.14 6.11 25.86
N LEU A 81 -14.84 6.14 24.71
CA LEU A 81 -15.79 7.19 24.42
C LEU A 81 -17.05 7.02 25.28
N PRO A 82 -17.57 8.11 25.90
CA PRO A 82 -18.82 8.04 26.64
C PRO A 82 -19.99 7.50 25.80
N SER A 83 -20.04 7.87 24.52
CA SER A 83 -21.06 7.40 23.57
C SER A 83 -20.97 5.91 23.29
N PHE A 84 -19.78 5.30 23.39
CA PHE A 84 -19.59 3.87 23.15
C PHE A 84 -20.38 3.02 24.15
N TYR A 85 -20.40 3.43 25.42
CA TYR A 85 -21.09 2.70 26.50
C TYR A 85 -22.62 2.79 26.44
N VAL A 86 -23.17 3.73 25.67
CA VAL A 86 -24.62 3.90 25.51
C VAL A 86 -25.16 3.06 24.35
N LEU A 87 -24.30 2.61 23.45
CA LEU A 87 -24.68 1.79 22.29
C LEU A 87 -24.93 0.33 22.69
N PRO A 88 -25.88 -0.37 22.03
CA PRO A 88 -26.00 -1.83 22.06
C PRO A 88 -24.69 -2.53 21.69
N GLN A 89 -24.52 -3.79 22.11
CA GLN A 89 -23.28 -4.54 21.87
C GLN A 89 -23.00 -4.73 20.38
N GLU A 90 -24.04 -4.97 19.59
CA GLU A 90 -23.97 -5.13 18.14
C GLU A 90 -23.43 -3.86 17.47
N ASP A 91 -23.95 -2.70 17.88
CA ASP A 91 -23.54 -1.39 17.36
C ASP A 91 -22.12 -1.02 17.80
N GLN A 92 -21.71 -1.42 19.01
CA GLN A 92 -20.33 -1.27 19.47
C GLN A 92 -19.34 -2.05 18.60
N LEU A 93 -19.68 -3.29 18.24
CA LEU A 93 -18.87 -4.13 17.37
C LEU A 93 -18.83 -3.57 15.95
N LEU A 94 -19.99 -3.14 15.43
CA LEU A 94 -20.08 -2.53 14.11
C LEU A 94 -19.24 -1.26 14.02
N LEU A 95 -19.33 -0.37 15.02
CA LEU A 95 -18.54 0.86 15.08
C LEU A 95 -17.03 0.57 15.12
N LEU A 96 -16.61 -0.42 15.90
CA LEU A 96 -15.21 -0.84 15.93
C LEU A 96 -14.77 -1.32 14.54
N ASP A 97 -15.54 -2.22 13.92
CA ASP A 97 -15.22 -2.81 12.61
C ASP A 97 -15.17 -1.77 11.49
N SER A 98 -16.10 -0.82 11.48
CA SER A 98 -16.19 0.21 10.43
C SER A 98 -15.14 1.31 10.55
N CYS A 99 -14.77 1.70 11.77
CA CYS A 99 -14.00 2.93 11.98
C CYS A 99 -12.53 2.69 12.36
N TRP A 100 -12.11 1.46 12.71
CA TRP A 100 -10.76 1.26 13.26
C TRP A 100 -9.67 1.54 12.24
N VAL A 101 -9.84 1.14 10.98
CA VAL A 101 -8.85 1.36 9.91
C VAL A 101 -8.60 2.86 9.65
N PRO A 102 -9.63 3.69 9.36
CA PRO A 102 -9.40 5.11 9.12
C PRO A 102 -8.87 5.85 10.36
N LEU A 103 -9.32 5.50 11.57
CA LEU A 103 -8.77 6.08 12.80
C LEU A 103 -7.32 5.65 13.04
N PHE A 104 -6.97 4.42 12.70
CA PHE A 104 -5.61 3.91 12.78
C PHE A 104 -4.67 4.66 11.82
N LEU A 105 -5.07 4.85 10.55
CA LEU A 105 -4.32 5.64 9.57
C LEU A 105 -4.11 7.09 10.04
N LEU A 106 -5.16 7.71 10.59
CA LEU A 106 -5.07 9.06 11.17
C LEU A 106 -4.10 9.09 12.37
N GLY A 107 -4.09 8.03 13.19
CA GLY A 107 -3.13 7.86 14.29
C GLY A 107 -1.69 7.71 13.81
N LEU A 108 -1.45 6.97 12.72
CA LEU A 108 -0.12 6.83 12.12
C LEU A 108 0.41 8.19 11.63
N ALA A 109 -0.47 8.99 11.02
CA ALA A 109 -0.13 10.35 10.61
C ALA A 109 0.22 11.24 11.82
N GLN A 110 -0.63 11.22 12.86
CA GLN A 110 -0.41 12.04 14.05
C GLN A 110 0.88 11.67 14.81
N GLU A 111 1.22 10.37 14.86
CA GLU A 111 2.45 9.89 15.52
C GLU A 111 3.68 9.87 14.60
N MET A 112 3.57 10.41 13.38
CA MET A 112 4.68 10.53 12.43
C MET A 112 5.35 9.16 12.13
N VAL A 113 4.55 8.09 12.04
CA VAL A 113 5.08 6.74 11.79
C VAL A 113 5.54 6.63 10.34
N THR A 114 6.83 6.36 10.15
CA THR A 114 7.44 6.18 8.83
C THR A 114 7.58 4.71 8.47
N PHE A 115 7.44 4.42 7.17
CA PHE A 115 7.55 3.08 6.60
C PHE A 115 8.76 3.03 5.70
N GLU A 116 9.89 2.52 6.17
CA GLU A 116 11.03 2.26 5.31
C GLU A 116 10.90 0.87 4.70
N VAL A 117 10.98 0.80 3.38
CA VAL A 117 10.63 -0.40 2.62
C VAL A 117 11.73 -0.71 1.62
N MET A 118 12.03 -2.01 1.47
CA MET A 118 12.99 -2.54 0.51
C MET A 118 12.28 -3.45 -0.48
N GLU A 119 12.72 -3.38 -1.74
CA GLU A 119 12.26 -4.30 -2.78
C GLU A 119 12.70 -5.72 -2.43
N THR A 120 11.74 -6.66 -2.46
CA THR A 120 12.05 -8.07 -2.38
C THR A 120 12.12 -8.62 -3.80
N PRO A 121 13.26 -9.20 -4.23
CA PRO A 121 13.33 -9.86 -5.53
C PRO A 121 12.26 -10.95 -5.61
N ALA A 122 11.45 -10.92 -6.67
CA ALA A 122 10.49 -11.99 -6.90
C ALA A 122 11.23 -13.34 -6.88
N PRO A 123 10.73 -14.37 -6.15
CA PRO A 123 11.36 -15.67 -6.17
C PRO A 123 11.42 -16.17 -7.61
N SER A 124 12.60 -16.63 -8.03
CA SER A 124 12.80 -17.10 -9.41
C SER A 124 11.76 -18.17 -9.75
N MET A 125 11.32 -18.23 -11.00
CA MET A 125 10.37 -19.27 -11.42
C MET A 125 10.88 -20.67 -11.10
N LEU A 126 12.20 -20.88 -11.18
CA LEU A 126 12.86 -22.11 -10.72
C LEU A 126 12.67 -22.34 -9.22
N LYS A 127 12.84 -21.31 -8.39
CA LYS A 127 12.61 -21.41 -6.94
C LYS A 127 11.16 -21.77 -6.62
N LYS A 128 10.19 -21.22 -7.36
CA LYS A 128 8.77 -21.60 -7.24
C LYS A 128 8.56 -23.07 -7.63
N ILE A 129 9.02 -23.48 -8.82
CA ILE A 129 8.84 -24.85 -9.30
C ILE A 129 9.53 -25.88 -8.38
N LEU A 130 10.71 -25.56 -7.85
CA LEU A 130 11.51 -26.48 -7.03
C LEU A 130 11.06 -26.55 -5.57
N LEU A 131 10.53 -25.45 -4.99
CA LEU A 131 10.16 -25.40 -3.56
C LEU A 131 8.65 -25.50 -3.30
N ASP A 132 7.81 -25.10 -4.24
CA ASP A 132 6.34 -25.06 -4.07
C ASP A 132 5.67 -26.42 -4.42
N GLY A 133 6.44 -27.37 -4.96
CA GLY A 133 5.99 -28.74 -5.27
C GLY A 133 5.95 -29.70 -4.08
N GLN A 134 6.31 -29.27 -2.86
CA GLN A 134 6.34 -30.13 -1.66
C GLN A 134 5.47 -29.67 -0.49
N SER A 135 4.77 -28.54 -0.60
CA SER A 135 3.97 -27.98 0.50
C SER A 135 2.48 -28.25 0.33
N GLU A 136 2.02 -29.45 0.69
CA GLU A 136 0.59 -29.75 0.98
C GLU A 136 0.12 -29.09 2.29
N GLY A 137 0.37 -27.80 2.44
CA GLY A 137 0.10 -27.05 3.66
C GLY A 137 0.36 -25.55 3.49
N GLN A 138 0.01 -24.99 2.34
CA GLN A 138 0.06 -23.54 2.14
C GLN A 138 -0.91 -22.87 3.12
N GLU A 139 -0.34 -22.35 4.22
CA GLU A 139 -0.79 -21.08 4.79
C GLU A 139 -1.19 -20.15 3.63
N PRO A 140 -2.37 -19.50 3.68
CA PRO A 140 -2.88 -18.73 2.56
C PRO A 140 -1.78 -17.78 2.11
N GLU A 141 -1.46 -17.83 0.81
CA GLU A 141 -0.48 -16.97 0.12
C GLU A 141 -0.62 -15.56 0.68
N ARG A 142 0.18 -15.21 1.70
CA ARG A 142 0.03 -13.94 2.40
C ARG A 142 0.37 -12.91 1.35
N THR A 143 -0.66 -12.25 0.82
CA THR A 143 -0.57 -11.30 -0.29
C THR A 143 0.47 -10.27 0.10
N GLN A 144 1.70 -10.45 -0.40
CA GLN A 144 2.80 -9.57 -0.04
C GLN A 144 2.41 -8.18 -0.50
N PRO A 145 2.60 -7.15 0.35
CA PRO A 145 2.22 -5.80 -0.02
C PRO A 145 2.94 -5.41 -1.31
N THR A 146 2.19 -4.86 -2.26
CA THR A 146 2.78 -4.34 -3.49
C THR A 146 3.43 -3.00 -3.20
N LEU A 147 4.52 -2.70 -3.90
CA LEU A 147 5.17 -1.39 -3.81
C LEU A 147 4.18 -0.24 -4.05
N ALA A 148 3.24 -0.41 -4.99
CA ALA A 148 2.21 0.56 -5.29
C ALA A 148 1.33 0.90 -4.08
N ALA A 149 0.87 -0.12 -3.34
CA ALA A 149 0.02 0.07 -2.16
C ALA A 149 0.77 0.79 -1.03
N VAL A 150 2.03 0.41 -0.79
CA VAL A 150 2.89 1.06 0.20
C VAL A 150 3.14 2.54 -0.15
N GLN A 151 3.41 2.83 -1.43
CA GLN A 151 3.61 4.20 -1.88
C GLN A 151 2.36 5.06 -1.76
N GLN A 152 1.18 4.50 -2.02
CA GLN A 152 -0.09 5.21 -1.79
C GLN A 152 -0.27 5.56 -0.31
N LEU A 153 0.00 4.61 0.60
CA LEU A 153 -0.04 4.85 2.04
C LEU A 153 0.94 5.97 2.44
N GLN A 154 2.21 5.88 2.02
CA GLN A 154 3.22 6.91 2.31
C GLN A 154 2.82 8.28 1.77
N CYS A 155 2.26 8.35 0.57
CA CYS A 155 1.78 9.60 -0.03
C CYS A 155 0.63 10.22 0.79
N CYS A 156 -0.30 9.40 1.27
CA CYS A 156 -1.36 9.84 2.16
C CYS A 156 -0.80 10.44 3.45
N LEU A 157 0.11 9.75 4.13
CA LEU A 157 0.73 10.23 5.38
C LEU A 157 1.53 11.53 5.18
N ASN A 158 2.32 11.61 4.11
CA ASN A 158 3.06 12.82 3.75
C ASN A 158 2.13 14.02 3.53
N THR A 159 0.92 13.80 3.02
CA THR A 159 -0.07 14.87 2.84
C THR A 159 -0.47 15.44 4.20
N PHE A 160 -0.80 14.59 5.18
CA PHE A 160 -1.10 15.04 6.56
C PHE A 160 0.05 15.84 7.18
N TRP A 161 1.29 15.40 6.97
CA TRP A 161 2.47 16.09 7.50
C TRP A 161 2.72 17.44 6.83
N SER A 162 2.41 17.55 5.54
CA SER A 162 2.51 18.83 4.81
C SER A 162 1.42 19.83 5.17
N LEU A 163 0.28 19.36 5.67
CA LEU A 163 -0.87 20.19 6.06
C LEU A 163 -0.72 20.77 7.48
N ASP A 164 0.27 20.31 8.26
CA ASP A 164 0.49 20.73 9.65
C ASP A 164 -0.79 20.68 10.51
N VAL A 165 -1.50 19.55 10.43
CA VAL A 165 -2.80 19.38 11.11
C VAL A 165 -2.62 19.50 12.63
N SER A 166 -3.32 20.46 13.22
CA SER A 166 -3.25 20.71 14.66
C SER A 166 -3.90 19.59 15.49
N PRO A 167 -3.55 19.44 16.78
CA PRO A 167 -4.19 18.44 17.65
C PRO A 167 -5.71 18.58 17.73
N LYS A 168 -6.23 19.80 17.60
CA LYS A 168 -7.66 20.09 17.60
C LYS A 168 -8.33 19.60 16.32
N GLU A 169 -7.70 19.80 15.16
CA GLU A 169 -8.20 19.28 13.88
C GLU A 169 -8.19 17.76 13.84
N TYR A 170 -7.14 17.12 14.38
CA TYR A 170 -7.14 15.66 14.57
C TYR A 170 -8.32 15.19 15.42
N ALA A 171 -8.68 15.91 16.50
CA ALA A 171 -9.86 15.57 17.31
C ALA A 171 -11.16 15.66 16.50
N TYR A 172 -11.32 16.70 15.66
CA TYR A 172 -12.48 16.85 14.79
C TYR A 172 -12.54 15.74 13.72
N LEU A 173 -11.42 15.40 13.09
CA LEU A 173 -11.36 14.31 12.11
C LEU A 173 -11.70 12.96 12.74
N ARG A 174 -11.21 12.67 13.95
CA ARG A 174 -11.62 11.46 14.70
C ARG A 174 -13.12 11.42 14.94
N GLY A 175 -13.70 12.53 15.39
CA GLY A 175 -15.15 12.65 15.58
C GLY A 175 -15.93 12.43 14.29
N ALA A 176 -15.49 13.06 13.19
CA ALA A 176 -16.11 12.90 11.88
C ALA A 176 -16.09 11.44 11.41
N ILE A 177 -14.99 10.71 11.61
CA ILE A 177 -14.89 9.29 11.26
C ILE A 177 -15.80 8.41 12.12
N LEU A 178 -15.91 8.70 13.42
CA LEU A 178 -16.73 7.93 14.36
C LEU A 178 -18.24 8.08 14.11
N PHE A 179 -18.68 9.31 13.81
CA PHE A 179 -20.10 9.62 13.63
C PHE A 179 -20.53 9.61 12.16
N ASN A 180 -19.63 9.22 11.26
CA ASN A 180 -19.92 8.93 9.86
C ASN A 180 -19.20 7.63 9.44
N PRO A 181 -19.58 6.48 10.01
CA PRO A 181 -19.12 5.18 9.54
C PRO A 181 -19.72 4.98 8.14
N GLY A 182 -19.01 5.44 7.11
CA GLY A 182 -19.48 5.37 5.74
C GLY A 182 -19.92 3.95 5.39
N GLU A 183 -20.95 3.84 4.57
CA GLU A 183 -21.43 2.56 4.04
C GLU A 183 -20.30 1.89 3.24
N CYS A 184 -19.48 1.06 3.88
CA CYS A 184 -18.66 0.08 3.17
C CYS A 184 -19.59 -1.03 2.69
N SER A 185 -20.27 -0.79 1.57
CA SER A 185 -20.84 -1.87 0.76
C SER A 185 -19.69 -2.80 0.35
N THR A 186 -19.81 -4.05 0.76
CA THR A 186 -18.94 -5.16 0.34
C THR A 186 -19.16 -5.52 -1.12
#